data_AF-A0AAE6EPH8-F1
#
_entry.id   AF-A0AAE6EPH8-F1
#
_cell.length_a   1.000
_cell.length_b   1.000
_cell.length_c   1.000
_cell.angle_alpha   90.00
_cell.angle_beta   90.00
_cell.angle_gamma   90.00
#
_symmetry.space_group_name_H-M   'P 1'
#
loop_
_entity.id
_entity.type
_entity.pdbx_description
1 polymer ?
#
loop_
_entity_poly.entity_id
_entity_poly.type
_entity_poly.pdbx_seq_one_letter_code
_entity_poly.pdbx_strand_id
1 'polypeptide(L)'
;MRKILSMLILAVMSSVILGGCSKDDDDITGSMKLTNLSGIDWYDGEVWYSDVPNGDLNGDVDFGTLKVGETKTVKTKGAYFYVCIKNSRGKMQLSKPKSVSSSVTVSASDMY
;
A
#
# COMPACT_ATOMS: atom_id res chain seq x y z
N MET A 1 -28.27 -34.11 31.63
CA MET A 1 -27.26 -34.69 30.72
C MET A 1 -27.89 -34.89 29.35
N ARG A 2 -27.14 -34.55 28.29
CA ARG A 2 -27.45 -34.59 26.85
C ARG A 2 -28.39 -33.47 26.36
N LYS A 3 -28.10 -32.70 25.30
CA LYS A 3 -26.90 -32.41 24.49
C LYS A 3 -27.36 -31.39 23.40
N ILE A 4 -26.52 -30.41 23.05
CA ILE A 4 -26.43 -29.65 21.75
C ILE A 4 -27.63 -28.73 21.42
N LEU A 5 -27.61 -27.40 21.56
CA LEU A 5 -26.73 -26.35 21.01
C LEU A 5 -26.64 -26.37 19.48
N SER A 6 -27.60 -25.77 18.75
CA SER A 6 -27.35 -25.22 17.41
C SER A 6 -28.54 -24.39 16.89
N MET A 7 -28.19 -23.33 16.16
CA MET A 7 -29.06 -22.43 15.37
C MET A 7 -29.72 -21.27 16.12
N LEU A 8 -28.86 -20.40 16.64
CA LEU A 8 -29.16 -18.99 16.83
C LEU A 8 -28.16 -18.20 15.95
N ILE A 9 -28.39 -18.25 14.63
CA ILE A 9 -27.71 -17.37 13.67
C ILE A 9 -28.81 -16.81 12.77
N LEU A 10 -29.47 -15.79 13.28
CA LEU A 10 -30.32 -14.91 12.49
C LEU A 10 -29.95 -13.48 12.84
N ALA A 11 -29.40 -12.81 11.81
CA ALA A 11 -29.41 -11.39 11.59
C ALA A 11 -28.56 -10.49 12.49
N VAL A 12 -28.23 -9.35 11.89
CA VAL A 12 -27.51 -8.19 12.41
C VAL A 12 -25.99 -8.32 12.33
N MET A 13 -25.43 -7.87 11.22
CA MET A 13 -24.55 -6.70 11.16
C MET A 13 -24.46 -6.29 9.69
N SER A 14 -25.36 -5.41 9.27
CA SER A 14 -25.01 -4.02 8.97
C SER A 14 -24.20 -3.88 7.69
N SER A 15 -24.96 -3.76 6.59
CA SER A 15 -24.79 -2.72 5.58
C SER A 15 -23.75 -1.67 5.95
N VAL A 16 -22.54 -1.81 5.40
CA VAL A 16 -21.66 -0.68 5.15
C VAL A 16 -21.93 -0.22 3.73
N ILE A 17 -22.96 0.62 3.62
CA ILE A 17 -23.08 1.64 2.58
C ILE A 17 -21.80 2.51 2.74
N LEU A 18 -21.03 2.75 1.69
CA LEU A 18 -20.98 4.00 0.91
C LEU A 18 -20.04 3.69 -0.26
N GLY A 19 -20.47 3.78 -1.53
CA GLY A 19 -20.63 5.10 -2.13
C GLY A 19 -19.28 5.72 -2.53
N GLY A 20 -18.34 4.94 -3.09
CA GLY A 20 -17.22 5.48 -3.86
C GLY A 20 -17.66 5.75 -5.29
N CYS A 21 -18.49 6.77 -5.50
CA CYS A 21 -18.58 7.37 -6.82
C CYS A 21 -17.27 8.15 -7.01
N SER A 22 -16.30 7.63 -7.76
CA SER A 22 -15.38 8.50 -8.49
C SER A 22 -14.78 7.77 -9.67
N LYS A 23 -15.41 8.01 -10.81
CA LYS A 23 -14.85 8.44 -12.08
C LYS A 23 -13.33 8.83 -12.06
N ASP A 24 -12.42 7.94 -11.67
CA ASP A 24 -10.97 8.23 -11.61
C ASP A 24 -10.06 7.04 -12.01
N ASP A 25 -10.64 5.96 -12.56
CA ASP A 25 -9.83 4.82 -13.06
C ASP A 25 -9.19 5.09 -14.44
N ASP A 26 -9.53 6.21 -15.10
CA ASP A 26 -9.12 6.48 -16.50
C ASP A 26 -7.61 6.81 -16.66
N ASP A 27 -6.88 7.08 -15.57
CA ASP A 27 -5.46 7.49 -15.64
C ASP A 27 -4.49 6.55 -14.90
N ILE A 28 -4.89 5.32 -14.54
CA ILE A 28 -3.97 4.40 -13.85
C ILE A 28 -2.94 3.87 -14.85
N THR A 29 -1.72 4.37 -14.75
CA THR A 29 -0.60 4.01 -15.63
C THR A 29 0.10 2.72 -15.20
N GLY A 30 0.00 2.33 -13.93
CA GLY A 30 0.64 1.12 -13.41
C GLY A 30 -0.03 0.52 -12.17
N SER A 31 0.13 -0.79 -12.01
CA SER A 31 -0.22 -1.55 -10.81
C SER A 31 0.98 -2.42 -10.42
N MET A 32 1.45 -2.28 -9.19
CA MET A 32 2.62 -2.99 -8.70
C MET A 32 2.33 -3.77 -7.43
N LYS A 33 2.89 -4.98 -7.33
CA LYS A 33 3.02 -5.70 -6.07
C LYS A 33 4.26 -5.20 -5.34
N LEU A 34 4.07 -4.37 -4.32
CA LEU A 34 5.12 -3.81 -3.49
C LEU A 34 5.40 -4.74 -2.29
N THR A 35 6.62 -5.24 -2.18
CA THR A 35 7.04 -6.11 -1.08
C THR A 35 8.07 -5.40 -0.19
N ASN A 36 7.83 -5.40 1.13
CA ASN A 36 8.76 -4.86 2.11
C ASN A 36 9.84 -5.90 2.47
N LEU A 37 11.07 -5.68 2.04
CA LEU A 37 12.27 -6.43 2.45
C LEU A 37 13.31 -5.50 3.11
N SER A 38 12.84 -4.38 3.67
CA SER A 38 13.72 -3.35 4.25
C SER A 38 14.32 -3.73 5.61
N GLY A 39 13.82 -4.80 6.23
CA GLY A 39 14.23 -5.23 7.56
C GLY A 39 13.54 -4.48 8.71
N ILE A 40 12.64 -3.55 8.41
CA ILE A 40 11.78 -2.87 9.39
C ILE A 40 10.32 -2.85 8.93
N ASP A 41 9.39 -2.82 9.88
CA ASP A 41 7.97 -2.62 9.58
C ASP A 41 7.73 -1.17 9.13
N TRP A 42 6.88 -1.01 8.12
CA TRP A 42 6.48 0.29 7.60
C TRP A 42 5.11 0.68 8.15
N TYR A 43 5.01 1.92 8.61
CA TYR A 43 3.78 2.55 9.08
C TYR A 43 3.50 3.78 8.23
N ASP A 44 2.22 4.17 8.11
CA ASP A 44 1.77 5.33 7.33
C ASP A 44 2.45 5.41 5.96
N GLY A 45 2.46 4.30 5.24
CA GLY A 45 3.20 4.16 3.99
C GLY A 45 2.49 4.78 2.80
N GLU A 46 3.24 5.53 2.02
CA GLU A 46 2.79 6.22 0.81
C GLU A 46 3.74 5.90 -0.35
N VAL A 47 3.17 5.73 -1.54
CA VAL A 47 3.91 5.68 -2.80
C VAL A 47 3.80 7.03 -3.47
N TRP A 48 4.91 7.79 -3.49
CA TRP A 48 5.00 9.04 -4.24
C TRP A 48 5.52 8.75 -5.64
N TYR A 49 4.89 9.29 -6.68
CA TYR A 49 5.19 8.91 -8.06
C TYR A 49 5.57 10.08 -8.98
N SER A 50 6.31 9.76 -10.03
CA SER A 50 6.83 10.70 -11.04
C SER A 50 6.90 10.02 -12.42
N ASP A 51 6.93 10.81 -13.49
CA ASP A 51 7.00 10.28 -14.86
C ASP A 51 8.43 9.97 -15.30
N VAL A 52 9.43 10.57 -14.65
CA VAL A 52 10.86 10.42 -14.94
C VAL A 52 11.65 10.17 -13.66
N PRO A 53 12.79 9.45 -13.69
CA PRO A 53 13.54 9.15 -12.49
C PRO A 53 14.11 10.44 -11.89
N ASN A 54 13.96 10.64 -10.56
CA ASN A 54 14.34 11.89 -9.88
C ASN A 54 13.61 13.15 -10.40
N GLY A 55 12.46 12.99 -11.05
CA GLY A 55 11.61 14.10 -11.48
C GLY A 55 10.73 14.65 -10.37
N ASP A 56 9.91 15.63 -10.75
CA ASP A 56 8.86 16.19 -9.90
C ASP A 56 7.85 15.11 -9.51
N LEU A 57 7.38 15.18 -8.28
CA LEU A 57 6.36 14.27 -7.77
C LEU A 57 4.98 14.74 -8.23
N ASN A 58 4.29 13.86 -8.95
CA ASN A 58 2.98 14.13 -9.56
C ASN A 58 1.81 13.75 -8.65
N GLY A 59 2.11 13.19 -7.47
CA GLY A 59 1.14 12.81 -6.45
C GLY A 59 1.62 11.61 -5.64
N ASP A 60 0.73 11.13 -4.78
CA ASP A 60 0.97 10.02 -3.88
C ASP A 60 -0.24 9.08 -3.78
N VAL A 61 0.01 7.88 -3.26
CA VAL A 61 -1.02 6.87 -2.98
C VAL A 61 -0.70 6.22 -1.64
N ASP A 62 -1.59 6.39 -0.66
CA ASP A 62 -1.53 5.72 0.63
C ASP A 62 -1.72 4.20 0.47
N PHE A 63 -0.81 3.44 1.07
CA PHE A 63 -0.92 2.00 1.23
C PHE A 63 -0.84 1.55 2.71
N GLY A 64 -0.77 2.46 3.67
CA GLY A 64 -0.83 2.19 5.09
C GLY A 64 0.34 1.36 5.61
N THR A 65 0.06 0.47 6.57
CA THR A 65 1.09 -0.36 7.20
C THR A 65 1.44 -1.57 6.33
N LEU A 66 2.73 -1.89 6.24
CA LEU A 66 3.24 -3.07 5.57
C LEU A 66 4.42 -3.68 6.34
N LYS A 67 4.23 -4.88 6.90
CA LYS A 67 5.26 -5.54 7.71
C LYS A 67 6.35 -6.15 6.84
N VAL A 68 7.50 -6.45 7.45
CA VAL A 68 8.59 -7.15 6.75
C VAL A 68 8.08 -8.48 6.18
N GLY A 69 8.34 -8.70 4.89
CA GLY A 69 7.91 -9.88 4.14
C GLY A 69 6.51 -9.78 3.55
N GLU A 70 5.70 -8.81 3.96
CA GLU A 70 4.36 -8.62 3.39
C GLU A 70 4.42 -7.94 2.02
N THR A 71 3.39 -8.20 1.22
CA THR A 71 3.21 -7.62 -0.11
C THR A 71 1.85 -6.97 -0.22
N LYS A 72 1.80 -5.79 -0.83
CA LYS A 72 0.56 -5.07 -1.12
C LYS A 72 0.52 -4.61 -2.57
N THR A 73 -0.65 -4.66 -3.19
CA THR A 73 -0.87 -4.09 -4.52
C THR A 73 -1.11 -2.59 -4.39
N VAL A 74 -0.34 -1.79 -5.10
CA VAL A 74 -0.50 -0.33 -5.19
C VAL A 74 -0.71 0.05 -6.65
N LYS A 75 -1.74 0.84 -6.93
CA LYS A 75 -2.00 1.41 -8.25
C LYS A 75 -1.45 2.83 -8.27
N THR A 76 -0.78 3.23 -9.35
CA THR A 76 -0.12 4.54 -9.48
C THR A 76 -0.27 5.07 -10.90
N LYS A 77 -0.13 6.40 -11.07
CA LYS A 77 -0.15 7.09 -12.36
C LYS A 77 1.25 7.45 -12.89
N GLY A 78 2.32 7.19 -12.12
CA GLY A 78 3.69 7.47 -12.56
C GLY A 78 4.43 6.25 -13.11
N ALA A 79 5.50 6.50 -13.84
CA ALA A 79 6.43 5.45 -14.31
C ALA A 79 7.51 5.11 -13.28
N TYR A 80 7.75 6.00 -12.32
CA TYR A 80 8.70 5.84 -11.23
C TYR A 80 8.05 6.20 -9.90
N PHE A 81 8.58 5.64 -8.81
CA PHE A 81 8.05 5.88 -7.48
C PHE A 81 9.12 5.86 -6.38
N TYR A 82 8.73 6.42 -5.24
CA TYR A 82 9.42 6.36 -3.97
C TYR A 82 8.47 5.78 -2.93
N VAL A 83 9.02 5.04 -1.97
CA VAL A 83 8.30 4.63 -0.77
C VAL A 83 8.63 5.61 0.34
N CYS A 84 7.62 6.34 0.81
CA CYS A 84 7.71 7.17 2.00
C CYS A 84 7.00 6.43 3.14
N ILE A 85 7.68 6.20 4.25
CA ILE A 85 7.15 5.44 5.39
C ILE A 85 7.58 6.09 6.70
N LYS A 86 6.89 5.75 7.78
CA LYS A 86 7.39 5.90 9.14
C LYS A 86 7.85 4.56 9.67
N ASN A 87 8.91 4.56 10.47
CA ASN A 87 9.29 3.39 11.27
C ASN A 87 8.53 3.35 12.60
N SER A 88 8.81 2.34 13.44
CA SER A 88 8.16 2.14 14.75
C SER A 88 8.35 3.31 15.74
N ARG A 89 9.29 4.22 15.47
CA ARG A 89 9.52 5.43 16.27
C ARG A 89 8.86 6.67 15.67
N GLY A 90 8.05 6.51 14.61
CA GLY A 90 7.43 7.61 13.88
C GLY A 90 8.39 8.41 13.00
N LYS A 91 9.65 7.95 12.82
CA LYS A 91 10.62 8.66 11.97
C LYS A 91 10.34 8.33 10.51
N MET A 92 10.21 9.39 9.71
CA MET A 92 10.06 9.31 8.26
C MET A 92 11.33 8.75 7.61
N GLN A 93 11.16 7.84 6.65
CA GLN A 93 12.20 7.31 5.78
C GLN A 93 11.68 7.26 4.36
N LEU A 94 12.59 7.52 3.42
CA LEU A 94 12.29 7.55 2.00
C LEU A 94 13.17 6.52 1.29
N SER A 95 12.62 5.82 0.30
CA SER A 95 13.44 4.98 -0.58
C SER A 95 14.13 5.79 -1.67
N LYS A 96 15.09 5.17 -2.34
CA LYS A 96 15.56 5.56 -3.67
C LYS A 96 14.41 5.40 -4.69
N PRO A 97 14.44 6.15 -5.79
CA PRO A 97 13.44 5.98 -6.85
C PRO A 97 13.56 4.59 -7.47
N LYS A 98 12.42 3.97 -7.76
CA LYS A 98 12.34 2.72 -8.51
C LYS A 98 11.35 2.87 -9.66
N SER A 99 11.60 2.18 -10.76
CA SER A 99 10.63 2.09 -11.85
C SER A 99 9.43 1.26 -11.41
N VAL A 100 8.24 1.65 -11.83
CA VAL A 100 7.03 0.85 -11.64
C VAL A 100 7.10 -0.39 -12.51
N SER A 101 6.94 -1.57 -11.91
CA SER A 101 6.82 -2.86 -12.59
C SER A 101 5.78 -3.73 -11.90
N SER A 102 5.40 -4.85 -12.52
CA SER A 102 4.35 -5.74 -11.99
C SER A 102 4.62 -6.25 -10.56
N SER A 103 5.90 -6.39 -10.20
CA SER A 103 6.36 -6.70 -8.85
C SER A 103 7.64 -5.92 -8.54
N VAL A 104 7.71 -5.33 -7.34
CA VAL A 104 8.86 -4.57 -6.87
C VAL A 104 9.12 -4.89 -5.40
N THR A 105 10.38 -5.08 -5.05
CA THR A 105 10.83 -5.20 -3.67
C THR A 105 11.56 -3.92 -3.26
N VAL A 106 11.39 -3.50 -2.01
CA VAL A 106 12.22 -2.45 -1.40
C VAL A 106 12.99 -3.08 -0.26
N SER A 107 14.30 -3.13 -0.42
CA SER A 107 15.27 -3.68 0.51
C SER A 107 15.92 -2.59 1.36
N ALA A 108 16.70 -2.97 2.37
CA ALA A 108 17.37 -2.00 3.24
C ALA A 108 18.30 -1.05 2.46
N SER A 109 18.97 -1.54 1.42
CA SER A 109 19.87 -0.73 0.58
C SER A 109 19.15 0.24 -0.35
N ASP A 110 17.84 0.07 -0.51
CA ASP A 110 16.97 0.99 -1.23
C ASP A 110 16.53 2.16 -0.33
N MET A 111 16.74 2.12 1.00
CA MET A 111 16.33 3.20 1.91
C MET A 111 17.45 4.23 2.12
N TYR A 112 17.07 5.50 2.32
CA TYR A 112 17.94 6.57 2.84
C TYR A 112 18.01 6.59 4.37
#